data_AF-A0A7C5CJG4-F1
#
_entry.id   AF-A0A7C5CJG4-F1
#
_cell.length_a   1.000
_cell.length_b   1.000
_cell.length_c   1.000
_cell.angle_alpha   90.00
_cell.angle_beta   90.00
_cell.angle_gamma   90.00
#
_symmetry.space_group_name_H-M   'P 1'
#
loop_
_entity.id
_entity.type
_entity.pdbx_description
1 polymer ?
#
loop_
_entity_poly.entity_id
_entity_poly.type
_entity_poly.pdbx_seq_one_letter_code
_entity_poly.pdbx_strand_id
1 'polypeptide(L)'
;MFYHKSLRIDHFADVKLDQFVIMPNHIHGIIIITKNKRHKYIYSLLSEIDVPIKDNRRNFSKDYKDFLWNKLTENNKKPKCPICGKILDYDDAQVDHKYPHSEGGPTELENAQLVCSRCNKSKGDKIL
;
A
#
# COMPACT_ATOMS: atom_id res chain seq x y z
N MET A 1 36.96 3.60 -36.75
CA MET A 1 36.42 2.84 -35.61
C MET A 1 35.09 3.46 -35.24
N PHE A 2 33.99 2.96 -35.80
CA PHE A 2 32.66 3.55 -35.59
C PHE A 2 32.02 2.90 -34.36
N TYR A 3 31.75 3.70 -33.32
CA TYR A 3 31.06 3.28 -32.11
C TYR A 3 29.57 3.07 -32.43
N HIS A 4 29.12 1.83 -32.55
CA HIS A 4 27.70 1.49 -32.51
C HIS A 4 27.26 1.46 -31.05
N LYS A 5 26.77 2.58 -30.51
CA LYS A 5 26.07 2.57 -29.23
C LYS A 5 24.67 2.01 -29.49
N SER A 6 24.50 0.72 -29.19
CA SER A 6 23.17 0.09 -29.12
C SER A 6 22.33 0.88 -28.12
N LEU A 7 21.40 1.70 -28.64
CA LEU A 7 20.35 2.30 -27.83
C LEU A 7 19.44 1.14 -27.40
N ARG A 8 19.49 0.77 -26.12
CA ARG A 8 18.41 -0.03 -25.52
C ARG A 8 17.14 0.79 -25.66
N ILE A 9 16.28 0.39 -26.58
CA ILE A 9 14.91 0.88 -26.63
C ILE A 9 14.18 0.10 -25.53
N ASP A 10 13.98 0.74 -24.38
CA ASP A 10 13.15 0.20 -23.32
C ASP A 10 11.75 -0.08 -23.91
N HIS A 11 11.44 -1.37 -24.10
CA HIS A 11 10.13 -1.78 -24.57
C HIS A 11 9.12 -1.55 -23.44
N PHE A 12 8.31 -0.51 -23.59
CA PHE A 12 7.17 -0.29 -22.71
C PHE A 12 6.11 -1.36 -23.02
N ALA A 13 6.18 -2.51 -22.33
CA ALA A 13 5.32 -3.68 -22.58
C ALA A 13 3.80 -3.38 -22.56
N ASP A 14 3.38 -2.30 -21.91
CA ASP A 14 1.98 -1.92 -21.79
C ASP A 14 1.55 -0.84 -22.80
N VAL A 15 2.46 -0.34 -23.64
CA VAL A 15 2.21 0.70 -24.64
C VAL A 15 2.28 0.07 -26.02
N LYS A 16 1.23 0.28 -26.82
CA LYS A 16 1.15 -0.20 -28.21
C LYS A 16 0.83 0.97 -29.13
N LEU A 17 1.50 1.00 -30.29
CA LEU A 17 1.14 1.90 -31.38
C LEU A 17 0.04 1.22 -32.19
N ASP A 18 -1.08 1.89 -32.39
CA ASP A 18 -2.22 1.34 -33.11
C ASP A 18 -2.22 1.79 -34.57
N GLN A 19 -2.26 3.10 -34.79
CA GLN A 19 -2.23 3.70 -36.12
C GLN A 19 -1.31 4.89 -36.13
N PHE A 20 -0.59 5.09 -37.24
CA PHE A 20 0.22 6.29 -37.43
C PHE A 20 0.36 6.66 -38.90
N VAL A 21 0.67 7.93 -39.14
CA VAL A 21 1.00 8.51 -40.43
C VAL A 21 2.35 9.21 -40.29
N ILE A 22 3.30 8.86 -41.16
CA ILE A 22 4.60 9.51 -41.23
C ILE A 22 4.49 10.67 -42.23
N MET A 23 4.86 11.86 -41.77
CA MET A 23 5.03 13.05 -42.58
C MET A 23 6.53 13.35 -42.73
N PRO A 24 6.94 14.23 -43.68
CA PRO A 24 8.35 14.51 -43.93
C PRO A 24 9.15 14.97 -42.70
N ASN A 25 8.50 15.56 -41.69
CA ASN A 25 9.16 16.10 -40.50
C ASN A 25 8.58 15.65 -39.15
N HIS A 26 7.50 14.86 -39.12
CA HIS A 26 6.92 14.36 -37.86
C HIS A 26 6.01 13.15 -38.11
N ILE A 27 5.52 12.54 -37.02
CA ILE A 27 4.60 11.40 -37.06
C ILE A 27 3.36 11.78 -36.27
N HIS A 28 2.19 11.59 -36.86
CA HIS A 28 0.92 11.57 -36.13
C HIS A 28 0.56 10.12 -35.84
N GLY A 29 0.18 9.80 -34.61
CA GLY A 29 -0.21 8.44 -34.27
C GLY A 29 -1.09 8.34 -33.04
N ILE A 30 -1.79 7.22 -32.95
CA ILE A 30 -2.63 6.82 -31.83
C ILE A 30 -1.87 5.78 -31.02
N ILE A 31 -1.64 6.10 -29.75
CA ILE A 31 -0.98 5.22 -28.79
C ILE A 31 -2.05 4.67 -27.85
N ILE A 32 -2.08 3.34 -27.72
CA ILE A 32 -2.94 2.64 -26.77
C ILE A 32 -2.10 2.22 -25.56
N ILE A 33 -2.51 2.67 -24.38
CA ILE A 33 -1.93 2.23 -23.10
C ILE A 33 -2.83 1.14 -22.53
N THR A 34 -2.39 -0.11 -22.65
CA THR A 34 -3.16 -1.31 -22.28
C THR A 34 -3.25 -1.54 -20.77
N LYS A 35 -2.29 -1.02 -20.00
CA LYS A 35 -2.33 -1.02 -18.53
C LYS A 35 -1.88 0.33 -17.99
N ASN A 36 -2.78 1.02 -17.31
CA ASN A 36 -2.45 2.27 -16.64
C ASN A 36 -1.74 2.00 -15.31
N LYS A 37 -0.42 1.80 -15.36
CA LYS A 37 0.43 1.61 -14.17
C LYS A 37 0.78 2.95 -13.50
N ARG A 38 -0.15 3.91 -13.45
CA ARG A 38 0.07 5.26 -12.86
C ARG A 38 0.71 5.18 -11.48
N HIS A 39 0.27 4.21 -10.69
CA HIS A 39 0.80 3.92 -9.37
C HIS A 39 2.25 3.37 -9.43
N LYS A 40 2.54 2.38 -10.28
CA LYS A 40 3.82 1.64 -10.26
C LYS A 40 5.05 2.48 -10.68
N TYR A 41 4.89 3.38 -11.65
CA TYR A 41 5.99 4.26 -12.09
C TYR A 41 6.24 5.41 -11.12
N ILE A 42 5.17 5.99 -10.56
CA ILE A 42 5.30 6.95 -9.45
C ILE A 42 5.99 6.27 -8.26
N TYR A 43 5.66 5.02 -7.93
CA TYR A 43 6.33 4.29 -6.85
C TYR A 43 7.82 4.01 -7.10
N SER A 44 8.22 3.75 -8.35
CA SER A 44 9.63 3.56 -8.71
C SER A 44 10.43 4.86 -8.69
N LEU A 45 9.79 6.01 -8.94
CA LEU A 45 10.44 7.33 -8.90
C LEU A 45 10.46 7.88 -7.46
N LEU A 46 9.39 7.62 -6.70
CA LEU A 46 9.29 7.97 -5.29
C LEU A 46 10.13 7.07 -4.39
N SER A 47 10.58 5.88 -4.79
CA SER A 47 11.50 5.08 -3.97
C SER A 47 12.89 5.71 -3.81
N GLU A 48 13.24 6.69 -4.65
CA GLU A 48 14.48 7.49 -4.52
C GLU A 48 14.31 8.69 -3.58
N ILE A 49 13.08 8.98 -3.15
CA ILE A 49 12.73 10.07 -2.24
C ILE A 49 12.16 9.40 -0.98
N ASP A 50 12.61 9.76 0.22
CA ASP A 50 12.13 9.15 1.47
C ASP A 50 10.70 9.65 1.82
N VAL A 51 9.73 9.38 0.94
CA VAL A 51 8.32 9.72 1.13
C VAL A 51 7.57 8.41 1.42
N PRO A 52 7.00 8.26 2.63
CA PRO A 52 6.24 7.06 2.96
C PRO A 52 5.02 6.94 2.02
N ILE A 53 5.03 5.88 1.21
CA ILE A 53 3.93 5.57 0.31
C ILE A 53 2.75 5.09 1.16
N LYS A 54 1.69 5.90 1.20
CA LYS A 54 0.45 5.56 1.90
C LYS A 54 -0.46 4.80 0.96
N ASP A 55 -1.07 3.72 1.47
CA ASP A 55 -2.17 3.12 0.73
C ASP A 55 -3.38 4.06 0.69
N ASN A 56 -4.28 3.83 -0.26
CA ASN A 56 -5.51 4.63 -0.40
C ASN A 56 -6.58 4.27 0.65
N ARG A 57 -6.36 3.26 1.50
CA ARG A 57 -7.36 2.69 2.40
C ARG A 57 -6.86 2.73 3.84
N ARG A 58 -6.91 3.89 4.48
CA ARG A 58 -6.49 4.02 5.89
C ARG A 58 -7.30 3.16 6.87
N ASN A 59 -8.61 3.00 6.67
CA ASN A 59 -9.46 2.37 7.67
C ASN A 59 -9.62 0.87 7.42
N PHE A 60 -9.38 0.08 8.46
CA PHE A 60 -9.72 -1.35 8.45
C PHE A 60 -11.26 -1.52 8.41
N SER A 61 -11.73 -2.51 7.65
CA SER A 61 -13.15 -2.88 7.64
C SER A 61 -13.54 -3.64 8.91
N LYS A 62 -14.85 -3.82 9.14
CA LYS A 62 -15.33 -4.66 10.25
C LYS A 62 -14.83 -6.11 10.14
N ASP A 63 -14.71 -6.64 8.92
CA ASP A 63 -14.23 -8.00 8.68
C ASP A 63 -12.82 -8.23 9.22
N TYR A 64 -11.95 -7.21 9.19
CA TYR A 64 -10.62 -7.28 9.81
C TYR A 64 -10.71 -7.46 11.32
N LYS A 65 -11.62 -6.72 11.97
CA LYS A 65 -11.85 -6.85 13.41
C LYS A 65 -12.35 -8.24 13.76
N ASP A 66 -13.33 -8.73 13.01
CA ASP A 66 -13.93 -10.06 13.21
C ASP A 66 -12.89 -11.17 13.03
N PHE A 67 -12.09 -11.09 11.96
CA PHE A 67 -11.03 -12.05 11.68
C PHE A 67 -9.96 -12.07 12.80
N LEU A 68 -9.44 -10.89 13.18
CA LEU A 68 -8.42 -10.80 14.23
C LEU A 68 -8.95 -11.25 15.59
N TRP A 69 -10.20 -10.92 15.90
CA TRP A 69 -10.84 -11.34 17.14
C TRP A 69 -10.95 -12.85 17.22
N ASN A 70 -11.50 -13.49 16.18
CA ASN A 70 -11.62 -14.93 16.12
C ASN A 70 -10.26 -15.60 16.27
N LYS A 71 -9.27 -15.15 15.50
CA LYS A 71 -7.89 -15.66 15.54
C LYS A 71 -7.26 -15.57 16.94
N LEU A 72 -7.45 -14.45 17.65
CA LEU A 72 -6.83 -14.23 18.95
C LEU A 72 -7.59 -14.89 20.12
N THR A 73 -8.86 -15.23 19.91
CA THR A 73 -9.71 -15.91 20.91
C THR A 73 -9.72 -17.44 20.75
N GLU A 74 -9.08 -17.97 19.71
CA GLU A 74 -8.90 -19.41 19.51
C GLU A 74 -8.41 -20.09 20.80
N ASN A 75 -8.98 -21.27 21.09
CA ASN A 75 -8.71 -22.05 22.29
C ASN A 75 -9.07 -21.32 23.61
N ASN A 76 -10.15 -20.52 23.60
CA ASN A 76 -10.65 -19.77 24.76
C ASN A 76 -9.63 -18.78 25.34
N LYS A 77 -8.70 -18.29 24.52
CA LYS A 77 -7.75 -17.26 24.93
C LYS A 77 -8.45 -15.91 25.01
N LYS A 78 -8.02 -15.08 25.96
CA LYS A 78 -8.46 -13.68 26.05
C LYS A 78 -7.41 -12.77 25.43
N PRO A 79 -7.70 -12.08 24.32
CA PRO A 79 -6.76 -11.15 23.71
C PRO A 79 -6.36 -10.06 24.71
N LYS A 80 -5.10 -9.66 24.68
CA LYS A 80 -4.58 -8.56 25.49
C LYS A 80 -4.13 -7.43 24.57
N CYS A 81 -4.36 -6.20 24.99
CA CYS A 81 -3.84 -5.02 24.30
C CYS A 81 -2.30 -5.08 24.33
N PRO A 82 -1.62 -5.00 23.17
CA PRO A 82 -0.16 -5.08 23.12
C PRO A 82 0.52 -3.86 23.77
N ILE A 83 -0.19 -2.73 23.87
CA ILE A 83 0.35 -1.47 24.42
C ILE A 83 0.27 -1.44 25.97
N CYS A 84 -0.86 -1.86 26.55
CA CYS A 84 -1.08 -1.74 28.00
C CYS A 84 -1.34 -3.06 28.73
N GLY A 85 -1.38 -4.19 28.04
CA GLY A 85 -1.60 -5.51 28.62
C GLY A 85 -3.03 -5.79 29.10
N LYS A 86 -3.94 -4.80 29.05
CA LYS A 86 -5.36 -4.97 29.42
C LYS A 86 -6.01 -6.07 28.57
N ILE A 87 -6.77 -6.96 29.21
CA ILE A 87 -7.64 -7.90 28.50
C ILE A 87 -8.67 -7.11 27.69
N LEU A 88 -8.83 -7.48 26.42
CA LEU A 88 -9.76 -6.86 25.50
C LEU A 88 -11.11 -7.56 25.54
N ASP A 89 -12.16 -6.76 25.52
CA ASP A 89 -13.52 -7.17 25.16
C ASP A 89 -13.78 -6.76 23.71
N TYR A 90 -14.68 -7.46 23.02
CA TYR A 90 -14.93 -7.22 21.60
C TYR A 90 -15.34 -5.76 21.35
N ASP A 91 -16.15 -5.17 22.24
CA ASP A 91 -16.63 -3.80 22.10
C ASP A 91 -15.54 -2.74 22.33
N ASP A 92 -14.60 -2.98 23.23
CA ASP A 92 -13.47 -2.06 23.50
C ASP A 92 -12.30 -2.25 22.51
N ALA A 93 -12.24 -3.40 21.84
CA ALA A 93 -11.20 -3.71 20.87
C ALA A 93 -11.38 -2.89 19.57
N GLN A 94 -10.30 -2.24 19.15
CA GLN A 94 -10.20 -1.54 17.88
C GLN A 94 -9.03 -2.07 17.06
N VAL A 95 -9.18 -2.08 15.74
CA VAL A 95 -8.09 -2.45 14.83
C VAL A 95 -7.23 -1.21 14.62
N ASP A 96 -5.94 -1.35 14.90
CA ASP A 96 -4.92 -0.31 14.73
C ASP A 96 -3.77 -0.85 13.86
N HIS A 97 -3.00 0.06 13.27
CA HIS A 97 -1.78 -0.28 12.55
C HIS A 97 -0.60 -0.39 13.52
N LYS A 98 0.16 -1.49 13.45
CA LYS A 98 1.44 -1.63 14.18
C LYS A 98 2.41 -0.55 13.76
N TYR A 99 2.61 -0.41 12.45
CA TYR A 99 3.30 0.70 11.83
C TYR A 99 2.26 1.71 11.31
N PRO A 100 2.21 2.95 11.82
CA PRO A 100 1.16 3.91 11.50
C PRO A 100 1.01 4.18 9.99
N HIS A 101 -0.22 4.33 9.53
CA HIS A 101 -0.52 4.67 8.14
C HIS A 101 0.14 6.00 7.70
N SER A 102 0.26 6.97 8.62
CA SER A 102 0.95 8.25 8.38
C SER A 102 2.42 8.09 8.02
N GLU A 103 3.05 7.02 8.49
CA GLU A 103 4.46 6.68 8.29
C GLU A 103 4.65 5.66 7.14
N GLY A 104 3.58 5.32 6.42
CA GLY A 104 3.63 4.38 5.28
C GLY A 104 3.20 2.95 5.63
N GLY A 105 2.58 2.73 6.79
CA GLY A 105 2.03 1.44 7.16
C GLY A 105 0.89 0.97 6.28
N PRO A 106 1.00 -0.22 5.66
CA PRO A 106 -0.07 -0.76 4.84
C PRO A 106 -1.25 -1.24 5.69
N THR A 107 -2.44 -1.18 5.13
CA THR A 107 -3.70 -1.64 5.72
C THR A 107 -3.94 -3.07 5.28
N GLU A 108 -3.11 -3.93 5.84
CA GLU A 108 -3.06 -5.38 5.59
C GLU A 108 -3.05 -6.12 6.94
N LEU A 109 -3.39 -7.41 6.93
CA LEU A 109 -3.56 -8.20 8.14
C LEU A 109 -2.28 -8.29 8.97
N GLU A 110 -1.13 -8.25 8.31
CA GLU A 110 0.21 -8.33 8.88
C GLU A 110 0.51 -7.10 9.74
N ASN A 111 0.06 -5.92 9.30
CA ASN A 111 0.21 -4.66 10.00
C ASN A 111 -0.95 -4.35 10.95
N ALA A 112 -2.03 -5.13 10.93
CA ALA A 112 -3.17 -4.94 11.81
C ALA A 112 -2.92 -5.53 13.21
N GLN A 113 -3.41 -4.85 14.25
CA GLN A 113 -3.42 -5.33 15.63
C GLN A 113 -4.70 -4.92 16.37
N LEU A 114 -5.13 -5.71 17.36
CA LEU A 114 -6.21 -5.29 18.26
C LEU A 114 -5.64 -4.54 19.47
N VAL A 115 -6.15 -3.34 19.69
CA VAL A 115 -5.80 -2.47 20.84
C VAL A 115 -7.07 -2.03 21.55
N CYS A 116 -6.97 -1.64 22.83
CA CYS A 116 -8.13 -1.03 23.51
C CYS A 116 -8.35 0.39 22.99
N SER A 117 -9.60 0.86 23.03
CA SER A 117 -9.99 2.20 22.56
C SER A 117 -9.13 3.33 23.16
N ARG A 118 -8.77 3.21 24.44
CA ARG A 118 -7.89 4.17 25.14
C ARG A 118 -6.49 4.22 24.53
N CYS A 119 -5.88 3.06 24.29
CA CYS A 119 -4.53 3.01 23.73
C CYS A 119 -4.53 3.43 22.27
N ASN A 120 -5.56 3.07 21.49
CA ASN A 120 -5.70 3.53 20.11
C ASN A 120 -5.70 5.07 20.02
N LYS A 121 -6.55 5.71 20.84
CA LYS A 121 -6.63 7.17 20.93
C LYS A 121 -5.32 7.81 21.39
N SER A 122 -4.63 7.18 22.34
CA SER A 122 -3.36 7.69 22.88
C SER A 122 -2.18 7.51 21.92
N LYS A 123 -2.17 6.45 21.10
CA LYS A 123 -1.11 6.15 20.16
C LYS A 123 -1.10 7.14 18.99
N GLY A 124 -2.27 7.41 18.41
CA GLY A 124 -2.38 8.31 17.26
C GLY A 124 -1.55 7.81 16.08
N ASP A 125 -0.60 8.64 15.64
CA ASP A 125 0.35 8.39 14.55
C ASP A 125 1.73 7.91 15.02
N LYS A 126 1.90 7.62 16.31
CA LYS A 126 3.18 7.16 16.87
C LYS A 126 3.41 5.66 16.67
N ILE A 127 4.67 5.27 16.54
CA ILE A 127 5.11 3.88 16.58
C ILE A 127 5.27 3.50 18.07
N LEU A 128 4.46 2.54 18.56
CA LEU A 128 4.44 2.06 19.94
C LEU A 128 4.34 0.54 19.98
#